data_AF-A0A423W2Y1-F1
#
_entry.id   AF-A0A423W2Y1-F1
#
_cell.length_a   1.000
_cell.length_b   1.000
_cell.length_c   1.000
_cell.angle_alpha   90.00
_cell.angle_beta   90.00
_cell.angle_gamma   90.00
#
_symmetry.space_group_name_H-M   'P 1'
#
loop_
_entity.id
_entity.type
_entity.pdbx_description
1 polymer ?
#
loop_
_entity_poly.entity_id
_entity_poly.type
_entity_poly.pdbx_seq_one_letter_code
_entity_poly.pdbx_strand_id
1 'polypeptide(L)'
;MALRRYGSREEDEKTFWLEFQVCSDGHYVTPAEQEQHHQTTTQGAAPATFTCFGDLPIELRLKIWEHLLQPRIVIAACFDEECVPEKRAQLARRARCPPAPVLLHISHETRELALKHYELAFAWRIPSMLARPRSSEARVWFNFRQDTLFLLGELEPYDSSNINAPMVYFINRADTHRVRHVACAFEELHFGEIESEQIFGCLFHVIDSFPGAERLLITSTEEDLKRHTMIGCLPSSTDNVVQKIWWGWINGTSVVTSRMRDKQILMVKEDGLAEFVIEHS
;
A
#
# COMPACT_ATOMS: atom_id res chain seq x y z
N MET A 1 -10.50 26.19 54.11
CA MET A 1 -10.04 26.36 52.71
C MET A 1 -9.77 24.98 52.13
N ALA A 2 -10.80 24.36 51.54
CA ALA A 2 -10.68 23.08 50.87
C ALA A 2 -10.30 23.32 49.40
N LEU A 3 -9.13 22.83 48.99
CA LEU A 3 -8.70 22.81 47.60
C LEU A 3 -9.63 21.88 46.82
N ARG A 4 -10.41 22.44 45.89
CA ARG A 4 -11.08 21.68 44.85
C ARG A 4 -10.01 20.94 44.04
N ARG A 5 -9.93 19.62 44.19
CA ARG A 5 -9.37 18.74 43.17
C ARG A 5 -10.22 18.95 41.92
N TYR A 6 -9.69 19.67 40.95
CA TYR A 6 -10.16 19.56 39.57
C TYR A 6 -9.93 18.11 39.16
N GLY A 7 -11.01 17.38 38.87
CA GLY A 7 -10.92 16.06 38.28
C GLY A 7 -10.19 16.18 36.95
N SER A 8 -9.08 15.48 36.82
CA SER A 8 -8.52 15.11 35.52
C SER A 8 -9.59 14.24 34.86
N ARG A 9 -10.34 14.83 33.94
CA ARG A 9 -11.02 14.05 32.92
C ARG A 9 -9.87 13.44 32.11
N GLU A 10 -9.54 12.17 32.38
CA GLU A 10 -8.70 11.37 31.49
C GLU A 10 -9.44 11.41 30.15
N GLU A 11 -9.04 12.31 29.27
CA GLU A 11 -9.40 12.21 27.87
C GLU A 11 -8.76 10.91 27.40
N ASP A 12 -9.58 9.96 26.93
CA ASP A 12 -9.12 8.67 26.43
C ASP A 12 -8.09 8.95 25.32
N GLU A 13 -6.80 8.80 25.65
CA GLU A 13 -5.71 9.02 24.69
C GLU A 13 -5.83 7.96 23.61
N LYS A 14 -6.11 8.40 22.37
CA LYS A 14 -6.10 7.51 21.21
C LYS A 14 -4.75 6.83 21.04
N THR A 15 -4.77 5.67 20.39
CA THR A 15 -3.55 4.92 20.08
C THR A 15 -3.57 4.47 18.62
N PHE A 16 -2.57 4.91 17.87
CA PHE A 16 -2.36 4.50 16.48
C PHE A 16 -1.11 3.64 16.32
N TRP A 17 -1.07 2.80 15.29
CA TRP A 17 0.14 2.08 14.86
C TRP A 17 0.07 1.66 13.40
N LEU A 18 1.24 1.36 12.84
CA LEU A 18 1.34 0.78 11.50
C LEU A 18 1.60 -0.73 11.58
N GLU A 19 0.86 -1.49 10.80
CA GLU A 19 1.18 -2.89 10.47
C GLU A 19 1.49 -3.02 8.98
N PHE A 20 2.33 -4.00 8.65
CA PHE A 20 2.73 -4.26 7.27
C PHE A 20 2.38 -5.69 6.87
N GLN A 21 1.87 -5.85 5.65
CA GLN A 21 1.55 -7.15 5.06
C GLN A 21 1.94 -7.16 3.59
N VAL A 22 2.56 -8.25 3.13
CA VAL A 22 2.75 -8.45 1.69
C VAL A 22 1.50 -9.13 1.16
N CYS A 23 0.85 -8.52 0.15
CA CYS A 23 -0.36 -9.07 -0.46
C CYS A 23 -0.17 -9.56 -1.89
N SER A 24 0.95 -9.24 -2.52
CA SER A 24 1.41 -9.88 -3.75
C SER A 24 2.92 -9.96 -3.73
N ASP A 25 3.48 -11.10 -4.13
CA ASP A 25 4.93 -11.30 -4.32
C ASP A 25 5.35 -11.21 -5.79
N GLY A 26 4.41 -10.88 -6.69
CA GLY A 26 4.64 -10.77 -8.14
C GLY A 26 4.82 -12.10 -8.87
N HIS A 27 4.71 -13.24 -8.18
CA HIS A 27 4.88 -14.58 -8.78
C HIS A 27 3.57 -15.33 -9.01
N TYR A 28 2.43 -14.71 -8.68
CA TYR A 28 1.13 -15.35 -8.85
C TYR A 28 0.74 -15.45 -10.32
N VAL A 29 0.46 -16.69 -10.71
CA VAL A 29 -0.14 -17.06 -11.98
C VAL A 29 -1.59 -16.58 -11.99
N THR A 30 -1.99 -15.82 -13.00
CA THR A 30 -3.39 -15.37 -13.14
C THR A 30 -4.33 -16.58 -13.21
N PRO A 31 -5.61 -16.48 -12.78
CA PRO A 31 -6.56 -17.58 -12.94
C PRO A 31 -6.67 -18.10 -14.38
N ALA A 32 -6.50 -17.22 -15.37
CA ALA A 32 -6.46 -17.58 -16.79
C ALA A 32 -5.25 -18.46 -17.17
N GLU A 33 -4.07 -18.18 -16.61
CA GLU A 33 -2.87 -19.00 -16.79
C GLU A 33 -2.91 -20.29 -15.94
N GLN A 34 -3.65 -20.28 -14.82
CA GLN A 34 -3.94 -21.49 -14.05
C GLN A 34 -4.89 -22.43 -14.81
N GLU A 35 -5.93 -21.90 -15.46
CA GLU A 35 -6.85 -22.69 -16.31
C GLU A 35 -6.16 -23.25 -17.56
N GLN A 36 -5.25 -22.48 -18.19
CA GLN A 36 -4.42 -22.99 -19.29
C GLN A 36 -3.46 -24.09 -18.81
N HIS A 37 -2.80 -23.92 -17.66
CA HIS A 37 -1.97 -24.99 -17.09
C HIS A 37 -2.79 -26.23 -16.72
N HIS A 38 -3.99 -26.06 -16.16
CA HIS A 38 -4.87 -27.16 -15.75
C HIS A 38 -5.45 -27.94 -16.94
N GLN A 39 -5.70 -27.30 -18.09
CA GLN A 39 -6.10 -28.00 -19.31
C GLN A 39 -4.96 -28.85 -19.92
N THR A 40 -3.69 -28.51 -19.67
CA THR A 40 -2.53 -29.33 -20.07
C THR A 40 -2.06 -30.37 -19.04
N THR A 41 -2.53 -30.34 -17.78
CA THR A 41 -2.02 -31.22 -16.70
C THR A 41 -2.98 -32.33 -16.26
N THR A 42 -3.92 -32.74 -17.10
CA THR A 42 -4.67 -34.00 -16.91
C THR A 42 -3.88 -35.23 -17.37
N GLN A 43 -2.60 -35.33 -17.01
CA GLN A 43 -1.84 -36.59 -17.00
C GLN A 43 -0.88 -36.54 -15.82
N GLY A 44 -0.98 -37.50 -14.90
CA GLY A 44 -0.18 -37.62 -13.68
C GLY A 44 1.30 -37.90 -13.92
N ALA A 45 1.99 -36.99 -14.62
CA ALA A 45 3.43 -36.99 -14.75
C ALA A 45 4.03 -36.43 -13.44
N ALA A 46 4.99 -37.17 -12.88
CA ALA A 46 5.80 -36.68 -11.77
C ALA A 46 6.43 -35.33 -12.15
N PRO A 47 6.62 -34.39 -11.20
CA PRO A 47 7.22 -33.09 -11.49
C PRO A 47 8.59 -33.30 -12.16
N ALA A 48 8.72 -32.84 -13.40
CA ALA A 48 9.98 -32.92 -14.13
C ALA A 48 11.02 -32.08 -13.37
N THR A 49 11.97 -32.76 -12.73
CA THR A 49 13.04 -32.09 -11.98
C THR A 49 14.17 -31.75 -12.93
N PHE A 50 14.42 -30.45 -13.15
CA PHE A 50 15.57 -29.99 -13.91
C PHE A 50 16.83 -30.02 -13.04
N THR A 51 17.63 -31.08 -13.16
CA THR A 51 18.82 -31.30 -12.31
C THR A 51 20.07 -30.55 -12.79
N CYS A 52 20.10 -30.09 -14.04
CA CYS A 52 21.28 -29.45 -14.65
C CYS A 52 21.47 -27.97 -14.25
N PHE A 53 20.59 -27.40 -13.42
CA PHE A 53 20.69 -25.99 -13.03
C PHE A 53 22.04 -25.67 -12.35
N GLY A 54 22.51 -26.56 -11.48
CA GLY A 54 23.79 -26.38 -10.78
C GLY A 54 25.01 -26.40 -11.70
N ASP A 55 24.90 -27.02 -12.88
CA ASP A 55 25.99 -27.14 -13.85
C ASP A 55 26.11 -25.89 -14.74
N LEU A 56 25.15 -24.97 -14.65
CA LEU A 56 25.20 -23.72 -15.39
C LEU A 56 26.31 -22.80 -14.84
N PRO A 57 27.05 -22.08 -15.71
CA PRO A 57 27.91 -20.98 -15.32
C PRO A 57 27.19 -20.00 -14.38
N ILE A 58 27.94 -19.43 -13.42
CA ILE A 58 27.38 -18.56 -12.39
C ILE A 58 26.61 -17.37 -12.98
N GLU A 59 27.07 -16.83 -14.11
CA GLU A 59 26.43 -15.71 -14.78
C GLU A 59 25.04 -16.08 -15.31
N LEU A 60 24.86 -17.32 -15.79
CA LEU A 60 23.56 -17.80 -16.26
C LEU A 60 22.62 -18.10 -15.10
N ARG A 61 23.12 -18.70 -14.01
CA ARG A 61 22.31 -18.91 -12.80
C ARG A 61 21.83 -17.60 -12.21
N LEU A 62 22.71 -16.60 -12.09
CA LEU A 62 22.34 -15.27 -11.62
C LEU A 62 21.29 -14.61 -12.51
N LYS A 63 21.42 -14.68 -13.85
CA LYS A 63 20.37 -14.19 -14.76
C LYS A 63 19.04 -14.89 -14.56
N ILE A 64 19.04 -16.21 -14.33
CA ILE A 64 17.80 -16.95 -14.05
C ILE A 64 17.21 -16.49 -12.71
N TRP A 65 18.04 -16.30 -11.68
CA TRP A 65 17.60 -15.78 -10.39
C TRP A 65 17.10 -14.34 -10.43
N GLU A 66 17.63 -13.49 -11.32
CA GLU A 66 17.12 -12.13 -11.55
C GLU A 66 15.67 -12.12 -12.03
N HIS A 67 15.20 -13.16 -12.74
CA HIS A 67 13.78 -13.29 -13.09
C HIS A 67 12.87 -13.54 -11.88
N LEU A 68 13.43 -13.93 -10.73
CA LEU A 68 12.68 -14.01 -9.48
C LEU A 68 12.55 -12.65 -8.76
N LEU A 69 13.13 -11.57 -9.29
CA LEU A 69 12.92 -10.22 -8.78
C LEU A 69 11.66 -9.62 -9.41
N GLN A 70 10.50 -9.98 -8.87
CA GLN A 70 9.21 -9.43 -9.31
C GLN A 70 8.73 -8.28 -8.41
N PRO A 71 8.00 -7.29 -8.96
CA PRO A 71 7.37 -6.23 -8.18
C PRO A 71 6.42 -6.82 -7.12
N ARG A 72 6.66 -6.51 -5.85
CA ARG A 72 5.77 -6.91 -4.75
C ARG A 72 4.85 -5.77 -4.37
N ILE A 73 3.71 -6.11 -3.76
CA ILE A 73 2.81 -5.14 -3.14
C ILE A 73 2.87 -5.32 -1.64
N VAL A 74 3.36 -4.28 -0.95
CA VAL A 74 3.47 -4.22 0.50
C VAL A 74 2.44 -3.23 1.02
N ILE A 75 1.48 -3.72 1.79
CA ILE A 75 0.51 -2.92 2.50
C ILE A 75 1.17 -2.27 3.71
N ALA A 76 0.94 -0.97 3.89
CA ALA A 76 1.14 -0.24 5.13
C ALA A 76 -0.25 0.17 5.66
N ALA A 77 -0.71 -0.50 6.71
CA ALA A 77 -2.03 -0.30 7.28
C ALA A 77 -1.94 0.51 8.57
N CYS A 78 -2.63 1.65 8.63
CA CYS A 78 -2.76 2.45 9.85
C CYS A 78 -3.99 2.03 10.66
N PHE A 79 -3.76 1.62 11.90
CA PHE A 79 -4.79 1.17 12.83
C PHE A 79 -5.08 2.22 13.91
N ASP A 80 -6.36 2.35 14.26
CA ASP A 80 -6.88 2.99 15.48
C ASP A 80 -7.45 1.88 16.39
N GLU A 81 -7.35 2.05 17.71
CA GLU A 81 -7.93 1.14 18.72
C GLU A 81 -9.44 0.97 18.56
N GLU A 82 -10.14 2.01 18.11
CA GLU A 82 -11.61 1.99 17.95
C GLU A 82 -12.07 1.10 16.77
N CYS A 83 -11.27 1.03 15.70
CA CYS A 83 -11.64 0.39 14.43
C CYS A 83 -10.86 -0.90 14.12
N VAL A 84 -10.10 -1.44 15.10
CA VAL A 84 -9.24 -2.63 14.89
C VAL A 84 -9.96 -3.80 14.24
N PRO A 85 -11.17 -4.22 14.67
CA PRO A 85 -11.82 -5.40 14.09
C PRO A 85 -12.11 -5.23 12.60
N GLU A 86 -12.58 -4.04 12.20
CA GLU A 86 -12.89 -3.71 10.82
C GLU A 86 -11.64 -3.65 9.96
N LYS A 87 -10.61 -2.90 10.39
CA LYS A 87 -9.34 -2.80 9.65
C LYS A 87 -8.62 -4.15 9.56
N ARG A 88 -8.74 -5.02 10.57
CA ARG A 88 -8.21 -6.39 10.50
C ARG A 88 -8.98 -7.25 9.52
N ALA A 89 -10.32 -7.14 9.49
CA ALA A 89 -11.12 -7.85 8.51
C ALA A 89 -10.77 -7.39 7.08
N GLN A 90 -10.61 -6.09 6.88
CA GLN A 90 -10.20 -5.48 5.62
C GLN A 90 -8.81 -5.96 5.16
N LEU A 91 -7.83 -6.02 6.07
CA LEU A 91 -6.51 -6.57 5.76
C LEU A 91 -6.55 -8.08 5.46
N ALA A 92 -7.41 -8.83 6.15
CA ALA A 92 -7.58 -10.27 5.99
C ALA A 92 -8.31 -10.67 4.68
N ARG A 93 -9.05 -9.76 4.05
CA ARG A 93 -9.64 -9.98 2.70
C ARG A 93 -8.58 -10.06 1.60
N ARG A 94 -7.40 -9.48 1.85
CA ARG A 94 -6.28 -9.46 0.91
C ARG A 94 -5.40 -10.68 1.14
N ALA A 95 -4.76 -11.15 0.07
CA ALA A 95 -3.83 -12.25 0.17
C ALA A 95 -2.69 -11.92 1.16
N ARG A 96 -2.13 -12.96 1.77
CA ARG A 96 -1.03 -12.84 2.73
C ARG A 96 0.14 -13.69 2.27
N CYS A 97 1.14 -13.02 1.72
CA CYS A 97 2.37 -13.62 1.26
C CYS A 97 3.42 -13.62 2.40
N PRO A 98 4.47 -14.45 2.28
CA PRO A 98 5.62 -14.36 3.17
C PRO A 98 6.22 -12.94 3.18
N PRO A 99 6.59 -12.39 4.34
CA PRO A 99 7.09 -11.02 4.44
C PRO A 99 8.47 -10.85 3.76
N ALA A 100 9.31 -11.86 3.85
CA ALA A 100 10.63 -11.88 3.21
C ALA A 100 10.54 -12.40 1.77
N PRO A 101 11.20 -11.74 0.80
CA PRO A 101 11.33 -12.25 -0.56
C PRO A 101 11.89 -13.67 -0.60
N VAL A 102 11.33 -14.52 -1.46
CA VAL A 102 11.72 -15.94 -1.56
C VAL A 102 13.22 -16.13 -1.83
N LEU A 103 13.82 -15.24 -2.62
CA LEU A 103 15.26 -15.24 -2.94
C LEU A 103 16.17 -15.19 -1.70
N LEU A 104 15.71 -14.62 -0.58
CA LEU A 104 16.49 -14.60 0.67
C LEU A 104 16.59 -15.97 1.35
N HIS A 105 15.83 -16.98 0.90
CA HIS A 105 15.71 -18.28 1.56
C HIS A 105 16.11 -19.48 0.68
N ILE A 106 16.26 -19.31 -0.64
CA ILE A 106 16.59 -20.42 -1.56
C ILE A 106 18.03 -20.93 -1.38
N SER A 107 19.03 -20.06 -1.59
CA SER A 107 20.45 -20.43 -1.50
C SER A 107 21.33 -19.25 -1.06
N HIS A 108 22.64 -19.47 -0.90
CA HIS A 108 23.59 -18.39 -0.64
C HIS A 108 23.65 -17.40 -1.81
N GLU A 109 23.70 -17.92 -3.04
CA GLU A 109 23.76 -17.13 -4.27
C GLU A 109 22.53 -16.23 -4.42
N THR A 110 21.33 -16.76 -4.23
CA THR A 110 20.09 -15.98 -4.35
C THR A 110 19.98 -14.93 -3.25
N ARG A 111 20.49 -15.24 -2.05
CA ARG A 111 20.52 -14.28 -0.93
C ARG A 111 21.45 -13.10 -1.23
N GLU A 112 22.65 -13.36 -1.76
CA GLU A 112 23.57 -12.30 -2.17
C GLU A 112 22.98 -11.44 -3.30
N LEU A 113 22.27 -12.05 -4.25
CA LEU A 113 21.53 -11.31 -5.27
C LEU A 113 20.44 -10.44 -4.63
N ALA A 114 19.55 -11.02 -3.81
CA ALA A 114 18.44 -10.32 -3.19
C ALA A 114 18.89 -9.13 -2.34
N LEU A 115 19.98 -9.27 -1.57
CA LEU A 115 20.50 -8.19 -0.72
C LEU A 115 21.08 -7.00 -1.51
N LYS A 116 21.26 -7.11 -2.83
CA LYS A 116 21.58 -5.96 -3.70
C LYS A 116 20.33 -5.12 -4.05
N HIS A 117 19.14 -5.70 -3.91
CA HIS A 117 17.87 -5.09 -4.32
C HIS A 117 16.96 -4.78 -3.14
N TYR A 118 17.00 -5.60 -2.10
CA TYR A 118 16.13 -5.52 -0.93
C TYR A 118 16.91 -5.10 0.30
N GLU A 119 16.28 -4.24 1.09
CA GLU A 119 16.74 -3.84 2.42
C GLU A 119 15.55 -3.75 3.38
N LEU A 120 15.82 -3.77 4.68
CA LEU A 120 14.79 -3.55 5.69
C LEU A 120 14.46 -2.05 5.76
N ALA A 121 13.19 -1.71 5.52
CA ALA A 121 12.67 -0.36 5.46
C ALA A 121 11.46 -0.16 6.39
N PHE A 122 10.99 1.08 6.42
CA PHE A 122 9.76 1.56 7.07
C PHE A 122 9.78 1.46 8.58
N ALA A 123 10.85 1.97 9.19
CA ALA A 123 10.76 2.40 10.58
C ALA A 123 9.67 3.49 10.71
N TRP A 124 8.92 3.49 11.80
CA TRP A 124 7.84 4.46 11.99
C TRP A 124 7.70 4.93 13.44
N ARG A 125 7.10 6.11 13.61
CA ARG A 125 6.84 6.72 14.91
C ARG A 125 5.58 7.59 14.88
N ILE A 126 4.70 7.38 15.84
CA ILE A 126 3.52 8.24 16.06
C ILE A 126 3.92 9.49 16.84
N PRO A 127 3.55 10.70 16.37
CA PRO A 127 3.75 11.94 17.10
C PRO A 127 2.99 11.94 18.43
N SER A 128 3.64 12.41 19.50
CA SER A 128 3.03 12.49 20.84
C SER A 128 1.87 13.48 20.95
N MET A 129 1.74 14.38 19.97
CA MET A 129 0.62 15.32 19.92
C MET A 129 -0.68 14.65 19.48
N LEU A 130 -0.61 13.53 18.74
CA LEU A 130 -1.78 12.87 18.17
C LEU A 130 -2.33 11.77 19.11
N ALA A 131 -1.42 11.01 19.72
CA ALA A 131 -1.76 9.77 20.41
C ALA A 131 -0.61 9.33 21.31
N ARG A 132 -0.86 8.27 22.09
CA ARG A 132 0.19 7.60 22.87
C ARG A 132 1.37 7.25 21.95
N PRO A 133 2.60 7.76 22.23
CA PRO A 133 3.76 7.55 21.38
C PRO A 133 4.05 6.06 21.19
N ARG A 134 4.09 5.63 19.93
CA ARG A 134 4.51 4.29 19.53
C ARG A 134 5.51 4.39 18.39
N SER A 135 6.42 3.44 18.31
CA SER A 135 7.39 3.35 17.22
C SER A 135 7.80 1.92 16.97
N SER A 136 8.25 1.64 15.76
CA SER A 136 8.91 0.39 15.39
C SER A 136 10.16 0.68 14.56
N GLU A 137 11.16 -0.17 14.72
CA GLU A 137 12.28 -0.26 13.79
C GLU A 137 11.84 -0.81 12.42
N ALA A 138 12.70 -0.62 11.42
CA ALA A 138 12.51 -1.11 10.07
C ALA A 138 12.47 -2.65 10.04
N ARG A 139 11.39 -3.22 9.51
CA ARG A 139 11.13 -4.68 9.55
C ARG A 139 10.63 -5.24 8.23
N VAL A 140 10.48 -4.40 7.21
CA VAL A 140 9.88 -4.77 5.94
C VAL A 140 10.97 -4.83 4.89
N TRP A 141 11.18 -6.00 4.30
CA TRP A 141 12.02 -6.09 3.10
C TRP A 141 11.35 -5.33 1.96
N PHE A 142 12.03 -4.36 1.37
CA PHE A 142 11.45 -3.56 0.29
C PHE A 142 12.50 -3.27 -0.78
N ASN A 143 12.11 -3.42 -2.04
CA ASN A 143 12.88 -3.00 -3.20
C ASN A 143 12.32 -1.69 -3.74
N PHE A 144 12.92 -0.56 -3.35
CA PHE A 144 12.45 0.79 -3.72
C PHE A 144 12.34 1.06 -5.23
N ARG A 145 12.96 0.23 -6.06
CA ARG A 145 12.89 0.37 -7.51
C ARG A 145 11.63 -0.24 -8.11
N GLN A 146 11.09 -1.32 -7.53
CA GLN A 146 10.04 -2.14 -8.15
C GLN A 146 8.83 -2.35 -7.23
N ASP A 147 9.04 -2.45 -5.91
CA ASP A 147 7.95 -2.71 -4.98
C ASP A 147 7.01 -1.50 -4.88
N THR A 148 5.74 -1.80 -4.68
CA THR A 148 4.68 -0.82 -4.45
C THR A 148 4.31 -0.78 -2.97
N LEU A 149 4.28 0.44 -2.41
CA LEU A 149 3.74 0.68 -1.08
C LEU A 149 2.24 0.99 -1.19
N PHE A 150 1.41 0.13 -0.63
CA PHE A 150 -0.06 0.25 -0.68
C PHE A 150 -0.59 0.73 0.68
N LEU A 151 -1.11 1.95 0.73
CA LEU A 151 -1.64 2.57 1.94
C LEU A 151 -3.07 2.11 2.22
N LEU A 152 -3.32 1.67 3.45
CA LEU A 152 -4.59 1.14 3.92
C LEU A 152 -4.88 1.65 5.35
N GLY A 153 -6.13 1.58 5.78
CA GLY A 153 -6.58 2.07 7.07
C GLY A 153 -6.64 3.59 7.13
N GLU A 154 -6.56 4.13 8.34
CA GLU A 154 -6.75 5.56 8.59
C GLU A 154 -5.65 6.40 7.91
N LEU A 155 -5.94 6.94 6.73
CA LEU A 155 -4.98 7.77 5.99
C LEU A 155 -4.72 9.12 6.69
N GLU A 156 -5.76 9.66 7.34
CA GLU A 156 -5.73 10.92 8.05
C GLU A 156 -6.34 10.77 9.45
N PRO A 157 -5.62 10.14 10.39
CA PRO A 157 -6.11 9.96 11.75
C PRO A 157 -6.21 11.30 12.49
N TYR A 158 -7.26 11.42 13.30
CA TYR A 158 -7.56 12.58 14.15
C TYR A 158 -7.42 12.21 15.63
N ASP A 159 -6.82 13.10 16.43
CA ASP A 159 -6.79 13.00 17.89
C ASP A 159 -8.16 13.36 18.52
N SER A 160 -8.22 13.34 19.87
CA SER A 160 -9.40 13.75 20.64
C SER A 160 -9.74 15.25 20.51
N SER A 161 -8.77 16.07 20.09
CA SER A 161 -8.88 17.52 19.88
C SER A 161 -9.17 17.89 18.42
N ASN A 162 -9.42 16.90 17.56
CA ASN A 162 -9.67 17.06 16.12
C ASN A 162 -8.47 17.63 15.33
N ILE A 163 -7.25 17.39 15.81
CA ILE A 163 -6.01 17.63 15.07
C ILE A 163 -5.67 16.36 14.29
N ASN A 164 -5.41 16.51 13.00
CA ASN A 164 -5.01 15.42 12.12
C ASN A 164 -3.48 15.30 12.01
N ALA A 165 -3.01 14.07 11.80
CA ALA A 165 -1.65 13.83 11.32
C ALA A 165 -1.67 12.68 10.31
N PRO A 166 -1.53 12.96 8.99
CA PRO A 166 -1.54 11.94 7.95
C PRO A 166 -0.60 10.77 8.24
N MET A 167 -1.06 9.54 8.03
CA MET A 167 -0.30 8.33 8.39
C MET A 167 1.08 8.25 7.73
N VAL A 168 1.22 8.87 6.56
CA VAL A 168 2.48 8.94 5.81
C VAL A 168 3.58 9.68 6.56
N TYR A 169 3.22 10.56 7.49
CA TYR A 169 4.17 11.25 8.37
C TYR A 169 4.68 10.39 9.51
N PHE A 170 4.04 9.24 9.77
CA PHE A 170 4.54 8.29 10.76
C PHE A 170 5.72 7.49 10.21
N ILE A 171 5.78 7.30 8.90
CA ILE A 171 6.81 6.53 8.21
C ILE A 171 8.09 7.36 8.12
N ASN A 172 9.24 6.70 8.24
CA ASN A 172 10.54 7.35 8.06
C ASN A 172 10.61 8.08 6.71
N ARG A 173 10.87 9.39 6.78
CA ARG A 173 10.92 10.28 5.62
C ARG A 173 11.97 9.87 4.56
N ALA A 174 13.10 9.30 4.98
CA ALA A 174 14.13 8.87 4.03
C ALA A 174 13.63 7.72 3.16
N ASP A 175 12.79 6.84 3.70
CA ASP A 175 12.19 5.73 2.97
C ASP A 175 11.11 6.23 2.02
N THR A 176 10.17 7.06 2.50
CA THR A 176 9.08 7.58 1.66
C THR A 176 9.60 8.37 0.45
N HIS A 177 10.71 9.09 0.60
CA HIS A 177 11.37 9.80 -0.50
C HIS A 177 11.92 8.87 -1.61
N ARG A 178 12.21 7.60 -1.29
CA ARG A 178 12.78 6.62 -2.21
C ARG A 178 11.73 5.75 -2.88
N VAL A 179 10.52 5.65 -2.30
CA VAL A 179 9.42 4.87 -2.89
C VAL A 179 9.01 5.51 -4.22
N ARG A 180 8.93 4.67 -5.26
CA ARG A 180 8.57 5.07 -6.63
C ARG A 180 7.16 4.68 -7.04
N HIS A 181 6.58 3.69 -6.37
CA HIS A 181 5.25 3.19 -6.66
C HIS A 181 4.42 3.22 -5.38
N VAL A 182 3.34 3.99 -5.39
CA VAL A 182 2.46 4.17 -4.24
C VAL A 182 1.02 3.96 -4.70
N ALA A 183 0.29 3.19 -3.91
CA ALA A 183 -1.14 3.01 -4.05
C ALA A 183 -1.85 3.39 -2.74
N CYS A 184 -3.13 3.75 -2.79
CA CYS A 184 -3.98 3.88 -1.61
C CYS A 184 -5.37 3.30 -1.89
N ALA A 185 -6.00 2.72 -0.88
CA ALA A 185 -7.30 2.10 -1.05
C ALA A 185 -8.40 3.16 -1.13
N PHE A 186 -9.32 3.02 -2.10
CA PHE A 186 -10.40 3.96 -2.31
C PHE A 186 -11.35 4.05 -1.11
N GLU A 187 -11.59 2.92 -0.45
CA GLU A 187 -12.38 2.84 0.79
C GLU A 187 -11.88 3.79 1.89
N GLU A 188 -10.59 4.08 1.95
CA GLU A 188 -9.99 4.98 2.96
C GLU A 188 -10.08 6.47 2.61
N LEU A 189 -10.60 6.78 1.42
CA LEU A 189 -10.91 8.17 1.05
C LEU A 189 -12.27 8.61 1.58
N HIS A 190 -13.05 7.70 2.19
CA HIS A 190 -14.36 8.00 2.78
C HIS A 190 -15.28 8.78 1.82
N PHE A 191 -15.19 8.47 0.52
CA PHE A 191 -15.82 9.26 -0.52
C PHE A 191 -17.35 9.31 -0.35
N GLY A 192 -17.93 10.50 -0.20
CA GLY A 192 -19.36 10.67 0.05
C GLY A 192 -19.75 10.70 1.53
N GLU A 193 -18.83 10.39 2.43
CA GLU A 193 -18.94 10.68 3.87
C GLU A 193 -18.29 12.03 4.20
N ILE A 194 -17.17 12.33 3.53
CA ILE A 194 -16.42 13.59 3.70
C ILE A 194 -16.45 14.46 2.44
N GLU A 195 -16.17 15.75 2.63
CA GLU A 195 -16.13 16.74 1.55
C GLU A 195 -14.91 16.53 0.64
N SER A 196 -15.05 16.90 -0.64
CA SER A 196 -13.96 16.72 -1.63
C SER A 196 -12.68 17.48 -1.27
N GLU A 197 -12.77 18.59 -0.55
CA GLU A 197 -11.60 19.34 -0.06
C GLU A 197 -10.79 18.55 0.97
N GLN A 198 -11.45 17.77 1.84
CA GLN A 198 -10.79 16.93 2.83
C GLN A 198 -10.09 15.75 2.16
N ILE A 199 -10.76 15.09 1.20
CA ILE A 199 -10.14 14.04 0.37
C ILE A 199 -8.89 14.59 -0.32
N PHE A 200 -8.97 15.80 -0.87
CA PHE A 200 -7.84 16.45 -1.50
C PHE A 200 -6.70 16.74 -0.51
N GLY A 201 -6.98 17.24 0.68
CA GLY A 201 -6.00 17.45 1.74
C GLY A 201 -5.26 16.16 2.08
N CYS A 202 -6.00 15.07 2.28
CA CYS A 202 -5.43 13.75 2.52
C CYS A 202 -4.51 13.28 1.38
N LEU A 203 -4.98 13.33 0.12
CA LEU A 203 -4.21 12.92 -1.04
C LEU A 203 -2.97 13.80 -1.27
N PHE A 204 -3.06 15.10 -0.99
CA PHE A 204 -1.93 16.02 -1.07
C PHE A 204 -0.80 15.59 -0.14
N HIS A 205 -1.12 15.23 1.11
CA HIS A 205 -0.14 14.76 2.08
C HIS A 205 0.54 13.47 1.64
N VAL A 206 -0.19 12.54 1.02
CA VAL A 206 0.40 11.35 0.40
C VAL A 206 1.38 11.78 -0.70
N ILE A 207 0.94 12.56 -1.68
CA ILE A 207 1.77 12.93 -2.84
C ILE A 207 3.04 13.70 -2.43
N ASP A 208 2.95 14.66 -1.50
CA ASP A 208 4.13 15.42 -1.04
C ASP A 208 5.11 14.54 -0.24
N SER A 209 4.62 13.52 0.45
CA SER A 209 5.46 12.60 1.23
C SER A 209 6.25 11.62 0.35
N PHE A 210 5.79 11.38 -0.89
CA PHE A 210 6.39 10.46 -1.85
C PHE A 210 6.90 11.17 -3.12
N PRO A 211 7.91 12.05 -3.01
CA PRO A 211 8.41 12.82 -4.15
C PRO A 211 8.97 11.96 -5.29
N GLY A 212 9.45 10.74 -5.00
CA GLY A 212 9.94 9.79 -6.00
C GLY A 212 8.84 9.09 -6.82
N ALA A 213 7.59 9.12 -6.36
CA ALA A 213 6.48 8.47 -7.04
C ALA A 213 5.84 9.39 -8.07
N GLU A 214 5.94 9.06 -9.36
CA GLU A 214 5.33 9.85 -10.44
C GLU A 214 3.80 9.69 -10.50
N ARG A 215 3.29 8.57 -10.01
CA ARG A 215 1.87 8.23 -10.03
C ARG A 215 1.42 7.79 -8.64
N LEU A 216 0.23 8.24 -8.24
CA LEU A 216 -0.53 7.70 -7.13
C LEU A 216 -1.67 6.85 -7.70
N LEU A 217 -1.69 5.57 -7.34
CA LEU A 217 -2.75 4.66 -7.74
C LEU A 217 -3.83 4.60 -6.66
N ILE A 218 -5.08 4.81 -7.02
CA ILE A 218 -6.23 4.62 -6.13
C ILE A 218 -6.87 3.28 -6.48
N THR A 219 -6.88 2.34 -5.55
CA THR A 219 -7.44 1.00 -5.80
C THR A 219 -8.90 0.92 -5.39
N SER A 220 -9.76 0.45 -6.28
CA SER A 220 -11.18 0.21 -5.97
C SER A 220 -11.50 -1.28 -5.98
N THR A 221 -12.26 -1.73 -5.00
CA THR A 221 -12.89 -3.05 -4.99
C THR A 221 -14.26 -3.01 -5.70
N GLU A 222 -14.83 -4.18 -6.02
CA GLU A 222 -16.21 -4.22 -6.52
C GLU A 222 -17.23 -3.72 -5.49
N GLU A 223 -16.96 -3.93 -4.20
CA GLU A 223 -17.83 -3.46 -3.11
C GLU A 223 -17.88 -1.94 -3.08
N ASP A 224 -16.73 -1.28 -3.27
CA ASP A 224 -16.64 0.19 -3.32
C ASP A 224 -17.49 0.74 -4.47
N LEU A 225 -17.31 0.18 -5.67
CA LEU A 225 -18.05 0.60 -6.85
C LEU A 225 -19.56 0.41 -6.66
N LYS A 226 -19.99 -0.73 -6.07
CA LYS A 226 -21.40 -1.01 -5.79
C LYS A 226 -21.96 -0.04 -4.74
N ARG A 227 -21.27 0.16 -3.62
CA ARG A 227 -21.70 1.03 -2.51
C ARG A 227 -21.95 2.45 -3.01
N HIS A 228 -20.98 3.03 -3.71
CA HIS A 228 -21.11 4.42 -4.15
C HIS A 228 -21.98 4.60 -5.40
N THR A 229 -22.23 3.54 -6.17
CA THR A 229 -23.29 3.54 -7.19
C THR A 229 -24.68 3.58 -6.53
N MET A 230 -24.91 2.80 -5.46
CA MET A 230 -26.20 2.76 -4.76
C MET A 230 -26.52 4.08 -4.04
N ILE A 231 -25.52 4.78 -3.50
CA ILE A 231 -25.69 6.07 -2.82
C ILE A 231 -25.89 7.23 -3.84
N GLY A 232 -25.79 6.95 -5.15
CA GLY A 232 -25.95 7.96 -6.20
C GLY A 232 -24.74 8.90 -6.34
N CYS A 233 -23.66 8.65 -5.59
CA CYS A 233 -22.40 9.39 -5.70
C CYS A 233 -21.67 9.04 -7.01
N LEU A 234 -21.80 7.80 -7.48
CA LEU A 234 -21.30 7.31 -8.76
C LEU A 234 -22.47 6.97 -9.71
N PRO A 235 -22.57 7.61 -10.88
CA PRO A 235 -23.45 7.15 -11.95
C PRO A 235 -22.88 5.84 -12.50
N SER A 236 -23.75 4.96 -13.04
CA SER A 236 -23.42 3.59 -13.43
C SER A 236 -22.08 3.42 -14.17
N SER A 237 -21.22 2.55 -13.64
CA SER A 237 -20.05 1.81 -14.18
C SER A 237 -19.08 2.46 -15.21
N THR A 238 -19.29 3.69 -15.65
CA THR A 238 -18.51 4.36 -16.72
C THR A 238 -18.18 5.82 -16.44
N ASP A 239 -18.75 6.41 -15.38
CA ASP A 239 -18.41 7.78 -14.99
C ASP A 239 -17.17 7.83 -14.11
N ASN A 240 -16.17 8.57 -14.58
CA ASN A 240 -14.83 8.57 -14.05
C ASN A 240 -14.79 9.30 -12.69
N VAL A 241 -14.76 8.54 -11.59
CA VAL A 241 -14.61 9.05 -10.22
C VAL A 241 -13.40 9.97 -10.11
N VAL A 242 -12.33 9.65 -10.83
CA VAL A 242 -11.14 10.51 -10.94
C VAL A 242 -11.51 11.82 -11.61
N GLN A 243 -12.32 11.84 -12.68
CA GLN A 243 -12.82 13.11 -13.23
C GLN A 243 -13.64 13.90 -12.22
N LYS A 244 -14.41 13.30 -11.31
CA LYS A 244 -15.14 14.06 -10.28
C LYS A 244 -14.22 14.62 -9.19
N ILE A 245 -13.28 13.81 -8.70
CA ILE A 245 -12.21 14.25 -7.80
C ILE A 245 -11.39 15.38 -8.47
N TRP A 246 -11.09 15.21 -9.76
CA TRP A 246 -10.36 16.15 -10.60
C TRP A 246 -11.18 17.39 -10.99
N TRP A 247 -12.49 17.28 -11.15
CA TRP A 247 -13.40 18.41 -11.36
C TRP A 247 -13.54 19.23 -10.09
N GLY A 248 -13.60 18.58 -8.92
CA GLY A 248 -13.45 19.25 -7.63
C GLY A 248 -12.09 19.95 -7.49
N TRP A 249 -11.03 19.32 -8.01
CA TRP A 249 -9.68 19.87 -8.03
C TRP A 249 -9.50 21.09 -8.97
N ILE A 250 -10.06 21.05 -10.18
CA ILE A 250 -9.99 22.15 -11.17
C ILE A 250 -10.93 23.31 -10.81
N ASN A 251 -12.10 23.02 -10.26
CA ASN A 251 -13.10 24.06 -9.92
C ASN A 251 -12.99 24.58 -8.47
N GLY A 252 -12.21 23.92 -7.61
CA GLY A 252 -11.87 24.40 -6.27
C GLY A 252 -10.75 25.45 -6.29
N THR A 253 -10.63 26.25 -5.24
CA THR A 253 -9.59 27.29 -5.08
C THR A 253 -8.19 26.75 -4.75
N SER A 254 -7.95 25.45 -4.94
CA SER A 254 -6.74 24.77 -4.51
C SER A 254 -5.54 25.12 -5.38
N VAL A 255 -4.61 25.89 -4.83
CA VAL A 255 -3.34 26.27 -5.47
C VAL A 255 -2.45 25.03 -5.58
N VAL A 256 -2.33 24.49 -6.80
CA VAL A 256 -1.40 23.38 -7.10
C VAL A 256 0.04 23.90 -7.04
N THR A 257 0.84 23.37 -6.12
CA THR A 257 2.27 23.70 -6.03
C THR A 257 3.04 23.07 -7.21
N SER A 258 4.23 23.59 -7.52
CA SER A 258 5.06 23.06 -8.62
C SER A 258 5.42 21.57 -8.48
N ARG A 259 5.36 21.00 -7.26
CA ARG A 259 5.65 19.58 -6.97
C ARG A 259 4.58 18.61 -7.49
N MET A 260 3.34 19.09 -7.65
CA MET A 260 2.23 18.27 -8.16
C MET A 260 2.07 18.36 -9.67
N ARG A 261 2.78 19.28 -10.35
CA ARG A 261 2.59 19.55 -11.78
C ARG A 261 2.75 18.31 -12.66
N ASP A 262 3.68 17.42 -12.31
CA ASP A 262 4.05 16.25 -13.12
C ASP A 262 3.56 14.93 -12.50
N LYS A 263 2.69 15.00 -11.49
CA LYS A 263 2.15 13.83 -10.80
C LYS A 263 0.82 13.39 -11.42
N GLN A 264 0.62 12.08 -11.53
CA GLN A 264 -0.63 11.50 -12.04
C GLN A 264 -1.38 10.79 -10.91
N ILE A 265 -2.71 10.91 -10.90
CA ILE A 265 -3.58 10.12 -10.03
C ILE A 265 -4.42 9.23 -10.94
N LEU A 266 -4.30 7.91 -10.77
CA LEU A 266 -4.99 6.94 -11.59
C LEU A 266 -5.82 6.02 -10.70
N MET A 267 -7.02 5.65 -11.14
CA MET A 267 -7.81 4.65 -10.44
C MET A 267 -7.68 3.31 -11.16
N VAL A 268 -7.40 2.26 -10.39
CA VAL A 268 -7.24 0.89 -10.88
C VAL A 268 -8.09 -0.04 -10.03
N LYS A 269 -8.52 -1.17 -10.59
CA LYS A 269 -9.12 -2.20 -9.74
C LYS A 269 -8.03 -2.82 -8.85
N GLU A 270 -8.39 -3.15 -7.63
CA GLU A 270 -7.42 -3.70 -6.68
C GLU A 270 -6.85 -5.06 -7.12
N ASP A 271 -7.68 -5.92 -7.70
CA ASP A 271 -7.28 -7.22 -8.25
C ASP A 271 -6.29 -7.09 -9.43
N GLY A 272 -6.42 -6.01 -10.22
CA GLY A 272 -5.51 -5.68 -11.32
C GLY A 272 -4.28 -4.86 -10.92
N LEU A 273 -4.09 -4.51 -9.64
CA LEU A 273 -2.98 -3.65 -9.22
C LEU A 273 -1.61 -4.29 -9.54
N ALA A 274 -1.45 -5.58 -9.29
CA ALA A 274 -0.19 -6.29 -9.53
C ALA A 274 0.20 -6.29 -11.01
N GLU A 275 -0.76 -6.62 -11.89
CA GLU A 275 -0.57 -6.61 -13.35
C GLU A 275 -0.24 -5.19 -13.85
N PHE A 276 -0.99 -4.19 -13.39
CA PHE A 276 -0.76 -2.79 -13.78
C PHE A 276 0.65 -2.32 -13.40
N VAL A 277 1.11 -2.64 -12.19
CA VAL A 277 2.46 -2.30 -11.73
C VAL A 277 3.49 -2.96 -12.63
N ILE A 278 3.37 -4.25 -12.93
CA ILE A 278 4.32 -4.98 -13.79
C ILE A 278 4.41 -4.36 -15.19
N GLU A 279 3.27 -4.02 -15.80
CA GLU A 279 3.23 -3.42 -17.15
C GLU A 279 3.84 -2.01 -17.21
N HIS A 280 3.83 -1.28 -16.10
CA HIS A 280 4.22 0.13 -16.02
C HIS A 280 5.42 0.39 -15.09
N SER A 281 6.19 -0.67 -14.78
CA SER A 281 7.44 -0.70 -14.00
C SER A 281 8.66 -0.24 -14.78
#